data_AF-A0A9J6FF09-F1
#
_entry.id   AF-A0A9J6FF09-F1
#
_cell.length_a   1.000
_cell.length_b   1.000
_cell.length_c   1.000
_cell.angle_alpha   90.00
_cell.angle_beta   90.00
_cell.angle_gamma   90.00
#
_symmetry.space_group_name_H-M   'P 1'
#
loop_
_entity.id
_entity.type
_entity.pdbx_description
1 polymer ?
#
loop_
_entity_poly.entity_id
_entity_poly.type
_entity_poly.pdbx_seq_one_letter_code
_entity_poly.pdbx_strand_id
1 'polypeptide(L)'
;MVSGDEDPEERLDPPTPLTTFRSITKHYREQRRTLPPPHHLLGKGEQVKRRLLQSNTYPTPFRMNLLYPQLYPSPACPNCQQARGTIYHMVLACPNYPAPQDAARLRDHHPWETAIWASDAEGQRQLISLADEACMTNGTLGVGTSPG
;
A
#
# COMPACT_ATOMS: atom_id res chain seq x y z
N MET A 1 -33.06 -7.42 51.49
CA MET A 1 -32.41 -6.22 50.92
C MET A 1 -31.32 -6.74 49.99
N VAL A 2 -31.63 -6.86 48.70
CA VAL A 2 -30.62 -7.07 47.65
C VAL A 2 -30.57 -5.74 46.91
N SER A 3 -29.46 -5.05 47.10
CA SER A 3 -29.13 -3.80 46.42
C SER A 3 -29.00 -4.09 44.93
N GLY A 4 -29.68 -3.28 44.12
CA GLY A 4 -29.54 -3.34 42.67
C GLY A 4 -28.16 -2.85 42.27
N ASP A 5 -27.43 -3.69 41.56
CA ASP A 5 -26.28 -3.29 40.75
C ASP A 5 -26.84 -2.60 39.49
N GLU A 6 -26.95 -1.27 39.54
CA GLU A 6 -27.18 -0.45 38.36
C GLU A 6 -25.89 -0.45 37.53
N ASP A 7 -25.91 -1.22 36.45
CA ASP A 7 -24.90 -1.18 35.39
C ASP A 7 -24.89 0.25 34.79
N PRO A 8 -23.77 0.99 34.82
CA PRO A 8 -23.72 2.33 34.26
C PRO A 8 -23.77 2.21 32.74
N GLU A 9 -24.98 2.27 32.19
CA GLU A 9 -25.26 2.43 30.77
C GLU A 9 -24.39 3.56 30.23
N GLU A 10 -23.38 3.21 29.43
CA GLU A 10 -22.51 4.13 28.72
C GLU A 10 -23.39 5.03 27.84
N ARG A 11 -23.70 6.23 28.34
CA ARG A 11 -24.51 7.23 27.62
C ARG A 11 -23.74 7.70 26.39
N LEU A 12 -23.90 6.98 25.29
CA LEU A 12 -23.44 7.43 23.99
C LEU A 12 -24.22 8.69 23.63
N ASP A 13 -23.54 9.83 23.63
CA ASP A 13 -24.13 11.08 23.17
C ASP A 13 -24.70 10.90 21.75
N PRO A 14 -25.90 11.43 21.46
CA PRO A 14 -26.47 11.32 20.13
C PRO A 14 -25.51 11.96 19.11
N PRO A 15 -25.34 11.34 17.93
CA PRO A 15 -24.39 11.83 16.94
C PRO A 15 -24.70 13.27 16.56
N THR A 16 -23.69 14.14 16.65
CA THR A 16 -23.85 15.56 16.32
C THR A 16 -24.25 15.73 14.85
N PRO A 17 -25.32 16.49 14.54
CA PRO A 17 -25.78 16.64 13.17
C PRO A 17 -24.75 17.40 12.33
N LEU A 18 -24.45 16.86 11.14
CA LEU A 18 -23.54 17.49 10.18
C LEU A 18 -24.27 18.63 9.46
N THR A 19 -24.06 19.87 9.91
CA THR A 19 -24.81 21.04 9.41
C THR A 19 -24.11 21.83 8.30
N THR A 20 -22.82 21.60 8.07
CA THR A 20 -22.04 22.33 7.04
C THR A 20 -21.79 21.47 5.81
N PHE A 21 -21.75 22.09 4.62
CA PHE A 21 -21.40 21.38 3.38
C PHE A 21 -20.06 20.62 3.50
N ARG A 22 -19.07 21.23 4.16
CA ARG A 22 -17.76 20.63 4.40
C ARG A 22 -17.84 19.38 5.28
N SER A 23 -18.61 19.42 6.36
CA SER A 23 -18.75 18.29 7.28
C SER A 23 -19.54 17.14 6.65
N ILE A 24 -20.60 17.45 5.89
CA ILE A 24 -21.40 16.46 5.15
C ILE A 24 -20.53 15.74 4.10
N THR A 25 -19.82 16.51 3.26
CA THR A 25 -18.96 15.91 2.22
C THR A 25 -17.79 15.14 2.80
N LYS A 26 -17.18 15.61 3.90
CA LYS A 26 -16.12 14.90 4.61
C LYS A 26 -16.61 13.55 5.15
N HIS A 27 -17.77 13.53 5.81
CA HIS A 27 -18.37 12.30 6.35
C HIS A 27 -18.55 11.22 5.28
N TYR A 28 -19.22 11.56 4.17
CA TYR A 28 -19.41 10.60 3.08
C TYR A 28 -18.10 10.20 2.37
N ARG A 29 -17.09 11.08 2.32
CA ARG A 29 -15.76 10.73 1.79
C ARG A 29 -15.04 9.74 2.70
N GLU A 30 -15.11 9.95 4.01
CA GLU A 30 -14.48 9.08 5.00
C GLU A 30 -15.16 7.72 5.08
N GLN A 31 -16.49 7.67 4.98
CA GLN A 31 -17.24 6.40 4.91
C GLN A 31 -16.87 5.55 3.69
N ARG A 32 -16.63 6.18 2.54
CA ARG A 32 -16.22 5.45 1.31
C ARG A 32 -14.74 5.08 1.30
N ARG A 33 -13.95 5.59 2.25
CA ARG A 33 -12.51 5.38 2.27
C ARG A 33 -12.22 4.01 2.88
N THR A 34 -11.86 3.06 2.03
CA THR A 34 -11.39 1.75 2.49
C THR A 34 -9.95 1.85 2.99
N LEU A 35 -9.02 2.43 2.23
CA LEU A 35 -7.59 2.49 2.59
C LEU A 35 -7.15 3.86 3.13
N PRO A 36 -6.14 3.93 4.03
CA PRO A 36 -5.66 5.19 4.59
C PRO A 36 -5.15 6.13 3.49
N PRO A 37 -5.30 7.46 3.65
CA PRO A 37 -4.74 8.41 2.71
C PRO A 37 -3.20 8.43 2.82
N PRO A 38 -2.50 8.90 1.77
CA PRO A 38 -1.10 9.26 1.88
C PRO A 38 -0.89 10.27 3.02
N HIS A 39 0.14 10.06 3.82
CA HIS A 39 0.47 10.95 4.92
C HIS A 39 0.91 12.31 4.37
N HIS A 40 0.59 13.39 5.07
CA HIS A 40 0.82 14.76 4.58
C HIS A 40 2.31 15.12 4.43
N LEU A 41 3.20 14.41 5.14
CA LEU A 41 4.66 14.54 5.04
C LEU A 41 5.26 13.85 3.80
N LEU A 42 4.48 13.08 3.04
CA LEU A 42 4.95 12.46 1.80
C LEU A 42 4.99 13.51 0.69
N GLY A 43 6.06 13.51 -0.10
CA GLY A 43 6.15 14.30 -1.32
C GLY A 43 5.10 13.84 -2.35
N LYS A 44 4.74 14.71 -3.32
CA LYS A 44 3.72 14.37 -4.33
C LYS A 44 3.98 13.04 -5.05
N GLY A 45 5.25 12.76 -5.39
CA GLY A 45 5.64 11.50 -6.03
C GLY A 45 5.39 10.27 -5.13
N GLU A 46 5.76 10.35 -3.85
CA GLU A 46 5.52 9.29 -2.87
C GLU A 46 4.01 9.06 -2.66
N GLN A 47 3.21 10.13 -2.62
CA GLN A 47 1.75 10.02 -2.50
C GLN A 47 1.15 9.26 -3.69
N VAL A 48 1.63 9.53 -4.91
CA VAL A 48 1.21 8.80 -6.11
C VAL A 48 1.61 7.33 -6.00
N LYS A 49 2.88 7.03 -5.66
CA LYS A 49 3.36 5.65 -5.47
C LYS A 49 2.54 4.89 -4.41
N ARG A 50 2.18 5.56 -3.31
CA ARG A 50 1.29 4.99 -2.28
C ARG A 50 -0.06 4.58 -2.86
N ARG A 51 -0.68 5.43 -3.69
CA ARG A 51 -1.94 5.11 -4.37
C ARG A 51 -1.79 3.96 -5.35
N LEU A 52 -0.68 3.90 -6.08
CA LEU A 52 -0.39 2.80 -6.99
C LEU A 52 -0.26 1.46 -6.24
N LEU A 53 0.41 1.45 -5.09
CA LEU A 53 0.53 0.28 -4.23
C LEU A 53 -0.84 -0.16 -3.69
N GLN A 54 -1.61 0.78 -3.14
CA GLN A 54 -2.96 0.53 -2.60
C GLN A 54 -3.96 -0.02 -3.64
N SER A 55 -3.81 0.37 -4.90
CA SER A 55 -4.67 -0.08 -6.00
C SER A 55 -4.09 -1.25 -6.81
N ASN A 56 -2.95 -1.81 -6.36
CA ASN A 56 -2.20 -2.85 -7.07
C ASN A 56 -1.92 -2.49 -8.55
N THR A 57 -1.65 -1.20 -8.78
CA THR A 57 -1.38 -0.63 -10.10
C THR A 57 0.08 -0.25 -10.33
N TYR A 58 0.96 -0.68 -9.43
CA TYR A 58 2.39 -0.45 -9.53
C TYR A 58 3.00 -1.07 -10.81
N PRO A 59 3.99 -0.41 -11.44
CA PRO A 59 4.64 -0.91 -12.66
C PRO A 59 5.46 -2.18 -12.41
N THR A 60 4.86 -3.33 -12.70
CA THR A 60 5.43 -4.66 -12.48
C THR A 60 5.40 -5.48 -13.78
N PRO A 61 6.23 -6.53 -13.93
CA PRO A 61 6.27 -7.33 -15.16
C PRO A 61 4.89 -7.89 -15.54
N PHE A 62 4.16 -8.42 -14.56
CA PHE A 62 2.81 -8.92 -14.75
C PHE A 62 1.85 -7.84 -15.28
N ARG A 63 1.91 -6.63 -14.70
CA ARG A 63 1.02 -5.54 -15.10
C ARG A 63 1.42 -4.92 -16.44
N MET A 64 2.71 -4.83 -16.72
CA MET A 64 3.22 -4.30 -17.99
C MET A 64 2.94 -5.25 -19.14
N ASN A 65 3.08 -6.56 -18.93
CA ASN A 65 2.65 -7.58 -19.90
C ASN A 65 1.13 -7.50 -20.16
N LEU A 66 0.32 -7.28 -19.11
CA LEU A 66 -1.13 -7.14 -19.28
C LEU A 66 -1.52 -5.91 -20.11
N LEU A 67 -0.81 -4.79 -19.96
CA LEU A 67 -1.12 -3.54 -20.66
C LEU A 67 -0.48 -3.46 -22.06
N TYR A 68 0.76 -3.95 -22.18
CA TYR A 68 1.60 -3.83 -23.38
C TYR A 68 2.33 -5.15 -23.67
N PRO A 69 1.61 -6.23 -24.03
CA PRO A 69 2.20 -7.55 -24.21
C PRO A 69 3.28 -7.60 -25.30
N GLN A 70 3.22 -6.72 -26.30
CA GLN A 70 4.21 -6.63 -27.37
C GLN A 70 5.55 -6.04 -26.89
N LEU A 71 5.52 -5.14 -25.91
CA LEU A 71 6.72 -4.49 -25.35
C LEU A 71 7.27 -5.28 -24.15
N TYR A 72 6.39 -5.94 -23.41
CA TYR A 72 6.72 -6.72 -22.22
C TYR A 72 6.19 -8.15 -22.39
N PRO A 73 6.90 -9.03 -23.12
CA PRO A 73 6.39 -10.34 -23.49
C PRO A 73 6.29 -11.33 -22.32
N SER A 74 7.05 -11.11 -21.24
CA SER A 74 7.04 -11.99 -20.06
C SER A 74 6.37 -11.32 -18.87
N PRO A 75 5.32 -11.94 -18.27
CA PRO A 75 4.75 -11.51 -17.00
C PRO A 75 5.55 -12.01 -15.78
N ALA A 76 6.60 -12.80 -16.00
CA ALA A 76 7.32 -13.49 -14.95
C ALA A 76 8.22 -12.56 -14.13
N CYS A 77 8.49 -12.96 -12.89
CA CYS A 77 9.48 -12.29 -12.05
C CYS A 77 10.90 -12.51 -12.62
N PRO A 78 11.69 -11.46 -12.91
CA PRO A 78 13.05 -11.60 -13.42
C PRO A 78 13.98 -12.39 -12.49
N ASN A 79 13.78 -12.28 -11.17
CA ASN A 79 14.65 -12.88 -10.16
C ASN A 79 14.44 -14.39 -9.98
N CYS A 80 13.20 -14.88 -9.99
CA CYS A 80 12.89 -16.30 -9.72
C CYS A 80 12.06 -17.00 -10.81
N GLN A 81 11.73 -16.30 -11.88
CA GLN A 81 10.95 -16.81 -13.02
C GLN A 81 9.54 -17.29 -12.67
N GLN A 82 9.01 -16.93 -11.50
CA GLN A 82 7.62 -17.20 -11.17
C GLN A 82 6.69 -16.48 -12.15
N ALA A 83 5.70 -17.20 -12.68
CA ALA A 83 4.85 -16.77 -13.79
C ALA A 83 4.13 -15.41 -13.61
N ARG A 84 3.93 -14.96 -12.36
CA ARG A 84 3.32 -13.67 -12.04
C ARG A 84 4.24 -12.84 -11.16
N GLY A 85 5.04 -11.98 -11.78
CA GLY A 85 5.81 -10.94 -11.08
C GLY A 85 4.89 -9.81 -10.63
N THR A 86 4.11 -10.02 -9.58
CA THR A 86 3.29 -8.97 -8.94
C THR A 86 4.14 -8.17 -7.94
N ILE A 87 3.66 -6.99 -7.53
CA ILE A 87 4.42 -6.17 -6.56
C ILE A 87 4.54 -6.87 -5.21
N TYR A 88 3.48 -7.56 -4.77
CA TYR A 88 3.50 -8.43 -3.60
C TYR A 88 4.60 -9.48 -3.70
N HIS A 89 4.69 -10.17 -4.85
CA HIS A 89 5.72 -11.16 -5.06
C HIS A 89 7.12 -10.53 -5.01
N MET A 90 7.32 -9.46 -5.77
CA MET A 90 8.64 -8.82 -5.88
C MET A 90 9.13 -8.22 -4.56
N VAL A 91 8.23 -7.71 -3.71
CA VAL A 91 8.60 -7.08 -2.43
C VAL A 91 8.73 -8.09 -1.30
N LEU A 92 7.91 -9.13 -1.28
CA LEU A 92 7.77 -9.99 -0.10
C LEU A 92 7.90 -11.49 -0.38
N ALA A 93 7.29 -12.00 -1.44
CA ALA A 93 7.16 -13.45 -1.66
C ALA A 93 8.22 -14.05 -2.59
N CYS A 94 9.12 -13.25 -3.16
CA CYS A 94 10.15 -13.74 -4.05
C CYS A 94 11.24 -14.46 -3.23
N PRO A 95 11.66 -15.68 -3.62
CA PRO A 95 12.69 -16.42 -2.89
C PRO A 95 14.09 -15.86 -3.12
N ASN A 96 14.31 -15.18 -4.24
CA ASN A 96 15.63 -14.67 -4.66
C ASN A 96 15.82 -13.18 -4.36
N TYR A 97 14.83 -12.53 -3.74
CA TYR A 97 14.81 -11.10 -3.40
C TYR A 97 13.62 -10.80 -2.47
N PRO A 98 13.68 -9.91 -1.46
CA PRO A 98 14.81 -9.06 -1.06
C PRO A 98 15.78 -9.74 -0.08
N ALA A 99 16.87 -9.04 0.26
CA ALA A 99 17.85 -9.51 1.24
C ALA A 99 17.16 -9.94 2.55
N PRO A 100 17.69 -10.96 3.28
CA PRO A 100 17.04 -11.53 4.45
C PRO A 100 16.63 -10.49 5.51
N GLN A 101 17.43 -9.44 5.74
CA GLN A 101 17.11 -8.35 6.66
C GLN A 101 15.88 -7.53 6.24
N ASP A 102 15.73 -7.21 4.96
CA ASP A 102 14.61 -6.38 4.47
C ASP A 102 13.31 -7.19 4.37
N ALA A 103 13.44 -8.46 4.01
CA ALA A 103 12.34 -9.40 4.00
C ALA A 103 11.89 -9.79 5.42
N ALA A 104 12.80 -9.87 6.40
CA ALA A 104 12.47 -10.09 7.82
C ALA A 104 11.66 -8.93 8.42
N ARG A 105 12.04 -7.68 8.12
CA ARG A 105 11.31 -6.47 8.56
C ARG A 105 9.83 -6.45 8.15
N LEU A 106 9.51 -7.01 6.98
CA LEU A 106 8.12 -7.17 6.54
C LEU A 106 7.47 -8.47 7.06
N ARG A 107 8.21 -9.57 7.16
CA ARG A 107 7.68 -10.89 7.57
C ARG A 107 7.28 -10.97 9.04
N ASP A 108 7.94 -10.23 9.93
CA ASP A 108 7.64 -10.25 11.36
C ASP A 108 6.31 -9.55 11.72
N HIS A 109 5.69 -8.81 10.76
CA HIS A 109 4.49 -8.01 10.97
C HIS A 109 3.46 -8.15 9.82
N HIS A 110 2.65 -9.22 9.80
CA HIS A 110 1.40 -9.35 8.98
C HIS A 110 1.45 -8.69 7.57
N PRO A 111 2.12 -9.32 6.59
CA PRO A 111 3.33 -8.76 5.97
C PRO A 111 3.12 -7.86 4.73
N TRP A 112 1.92 -7.81 4.15
CA TRP A 112 1.62 -6.92 3.01
C TRP A 112 0.40 -6.05 3.27
N GLU A 113 -0.69 -6.66 3.76
CA GLU A 113 -1.92 -5.93 4.06
C GLU A 113 -1.65 -4.85 5.10
N THR A 114 -1.01 -5.18 6.22
CA THR A 114 -0.67 -4.19 7.27
C THR A 114 0.16 -3.03 6.70
N ALA A 115 1.13 -3.31 5.84
CA ALA A 115 1.94 -2.27 5.20
C ALA A 115 1.11 -1.36 4.28
N ILE A 116 0.13 -1.92 3.56
CA ILE A 116 -0.85 -1.18 2.74
C ILE A 116 -1.83 -0.36 3.60
N TRP A 117 -2.09 -0.80 4.82
CA TRP A 117 -2.93 -0.14 5.83
C TRP A 117 -2.17 0.84 6.75
N ALA A 118 -0.85 0.97 6.61
CA ALA A 118 -0.07 1.96 7.36
C ALA A 118 -0.56 3.40 7.13
N SER A 119 -0.77 4.13 8.22
CA SER A 119 -1.27 5.51 8.23
C SER A 119 -0.19 6.54 8.57
N ASP A 120 0.92 6.11 9.17
CA ASP A 120 2.07 6.92 9.54
C ASP A 120 3.02 7.16 8.36
N ALA A 121 3.86 8.19 8.45
CA ALA A 121 4.77 8.55 7.37
C ALA A 121 5.87 7.51 7.12
N GLU A 122 6.35 6.87 8.18
CA GLU A 122 7.51 5.98 8.14
C GLU A 122 7.16 4.67 7.43
N GLY A 123 6.10 3.99 7.86
CA GLY A 123 5.61 2.77 7.24
C GLY A 123 5.18 2.97 5.79
N GLN A 124 4.61 4.14 5.46
CA GLN A 124 4.30 4.47 4.07
C GLN A 124 5.56 4.61 3.20
N ARG A 125 6.60 5.30 3.68
CA ARG A 125 7.86 5.45 2.94
C ARG A 125 8.62 4.14 2.83
N GLN A 126 8.65 3.35 3.89
CA GLN A 126 9.32 2.06 3.90
C GLN A 126 8.76 1.14 2.79
N LEU A 127 7.44 1.02 2.69
CA LEU A 127 6.83 0.21 1.64
C LEU A 127 7.13 0.76 0.23
N ILE A 128 7.13 2.09 0.07
CA ILE A 128 7.48 2.72 -1.21
C ILE A 128 8.94 2.43 -1.59
N SER A 129 9.88 2.55 -0.66
CA SER A 129 11.31 2.26 -0.90
C SER A 129 11.49 0.83 -1.35
N LEU A 130 10.90 -0.13 -0.62
CA LEU A 130 11.00 -1.55 -0.96
C LEU A 130 10.38 -1.86 -2.33
N ALA A 131 9.25 -1.22 -2.66
CA ALA A 131 8.63 -1.35 -3.97
C ALA A 131 9.49 -0.76 -5.10
N ASP A 132 10.09 0.41 -4.87
CA ASP A 132 11.01 1.03 -5.83
C ASP A 132 12.25 0.16 -6.05
N GLU A 133 12.91 -0.28 -4.99
CA GLU A 133 14.09 -1.16 -5.04
C GLU A 133 13.77 -2.48 -5.75
N ALA A 134 12.63 -3.09 -5.44
CA ALA A 134 12.17 -4.30 -6.10
C ALA A 134 11.96 -4.07 -7.61
N CYS A 135 11.34 -2.96 -8.00
CA CYS A 135 11.11 -2.63 -9.40
C CYS A 135 12.39 -2.22 -10.15
N MET A 136 13.33 -1.55 -9.49
CA MET A 136 14.64 -1.21 -10.07
C MET A 136 15.47 -2.47 -10.33
N THR A 137 15.55 -3.37 -9.34
CA THR A 137 16.26 -4.65 -9.46
C THR A 137 15.70 -5.50 -10.60
N ASN A 138 14.38 -5.44 -10.77
CA ASN A 138 13.66 -6.19 -11.81
C ASN A 138 13.54 -5.44 -13.15
N GLY A 139 14.12 -4.24 -13.28
CA GLY A 139 14.14 -3.46 -14.53
C GLY A 139 12.79 -2.92 -15.00
N THR A 140 11.76 -2.85 -14.15
CA THR A 140 10.43 -2.32 -14.53
C THR A 140 10.24 -0.84 -14.26
N LEU A 141 11.07 -0.27 -13.39
CA LEU A 141 11.26 1.16 -13.28
C LEU A 141 12.61 1.49 -13.91
N GLY A 142 12.59 2.20 -15.04
CA GLY A 142 13.81 2.69 -15.67
C GLY A 142 14.56 3.57 -14.69
N VAL A 143 15.82 3.23 -14.39
CA VAL A 143 16.80 4.21 -13.94
C VAL A 143 16.77 5.28 -15.02
N GLY A 144 16.42 6.52 -14.66
CA GLY A 144 16.40 7.66 -15.58
C GLY A 144 17.79 7.91 -16.14
N THR A 145 18.21 7.09 -17.10
CA THR A 145 19.31 7.33 -18.01
C THR A 145 18.64 7.69 -19.32
N SER A 146 18.30 8.97 -19.42
CA SER A 146 18.08 9.56 -20.73
C SER A 146 19.36 9.34 -21.53
N PRO A 147 19.31 8.73 -22.72
CA PRO A 147 20.47 8.71 -23.59
C PRO A 147 20.69 10.14 -24.07
N GLY A 148 21.78 10.75 -23.63
CA GLY A 148 22.36 11.95 -24.24
C GLY A 148 23.28 11.57 -25.39
#